data_AF-A0A644XKN0-F1
#
_entry.id   AF-A0A644XKN0-F1
#
_cell.length_a   1.000
_cell.length_b   1.000
_cell.length_c   1.000
_cell.angle_alpha   90.00
_cell.angle_beta   90.00
_cell.angle_gamma   90.00
#
_symmetry.space_group_name_H-M   'P 1'
#
loop_
_entity.id
_entity.type
_entity.pdbx_description
1 polymer ?
#
loop_
_entity_poly.entity_id
_entity_poly.type
_entity_poly.pdbx_seq_one_letter_code
_entity_poly.pdbx_strand_id
1 'polypeptide(L)'
;MLEDGEIHDWSAVLEELLIQISFFQHERLIHLIVTVTFALLEMIATALTLIFFSPAVLALCLLILVLLVPYVMHYYLLENEVQKLYARYDRILAMASGAKRI
;
A
#
# COMPACT_ATOMS: atom_id res chain seq x y z
N MET A 1 20.14 -25.10 -23.29
CA MET A 1 19.46 -24.26 -24.31
C MET A 1 18.00 -24.23 -23.91
N LEU A 2 17.50 -23.09 -23.42
CA LEU A 2 16.07 -22.93 -23.11
C LEU A 2 15.33 -22.75 -24.44
N GLU A 3 14.28 -23.55 -24.66
CA GLU A 3 13.42 -23.44 -25.83
C GLU A 3 12.73 -22.08 -25.84
N ASP A 4 12.60 -21.49 -27.03
CA ASP A 4 12.10 -20.15 -27.30
C ASP A 4 10.69 -19.94 -26.70
N GLY A 5 9.93 -21.03 -26.57
CA GLY A 5 8.58 -21.08 -25.99
C GLY A 5 8.52 -20.92 -24.46
N GLU A 6 9.53 -21.36 -23.70
CA GLU A 6 9.53 -21.21 -22.23
C GLU A 6 9.82 -19.77 -21.81
N ILE A 7 10.71 -19.05 -22.51
CA ILE A 7 11.05 -17.65 -22.16
C ILE A 7 9.85 -16.72 -22.40
N HIS A 8 9.01 -17.01 -23.38
CA HIS A 8 7.82 -16.20 -23.66
C HIS A 8 6.78 -16.30 -22.52
N ASP A 9 6.61 -17.49 -21.93
CA ASP A 9 5.65 -17.75 -20.85
C ASP A 9 6.03 -17.01 -19.55
N TRP A 10 7.30 -17.07 -19.15
CA TRP A 10 7.79 -16.35 -17.96
C TRP A 10 7.71 -14.82 -18.10
N SER A 11 7.84 -14.29 -19.32
CA SER A 11 7.75 -12.86 -19.57
C SER A 11 6.35 -12.30 -19.31
N ALA A 12 5.30 -13.02 -19.71
CA ALA A 12 3.91 -12.65 -19.45
C ALA A 12 3.58 -12.68 -17.95
N VAL A 13 4.06 -13.69 -17.23
CA VAL A 13 3.87 -13.81 -15.78
C VAL A 13 4.57 -12.69 -15.00
N LEU A 14 5.79 -12.31 -15.42
CA LEU A 14 6.52 -11.19 -14.83
C LEU A 14 5.82 -9.85 -15.08
N GLU A 15 5.25 -9.65 -16.27
CA GLU A 15 4.48 -8.45 -16.60
C GLU A 15 3.21 -8.34 -15.74
N GLU A 16 2.47 -9.43 -15.55
CA GLU A 16 1.30 -9.45 -14.68
C GLU A 16 1.64 -9.11 -13.22
N LEU A 17 2.77 -9.64 -12.71
CA LEU A 17 3.27 -9.30 -11.37
C LEU A 17 3.61 -7.81 -11.24
N LEU A 18 4.21 -7.20 -12.27
CA LEU A 18 4.52 -5.77 -12.26
C LEU A 18 3.26 -4.91 -12.25
N ILE A 19 2.22 -5.32 -12.99
CA ILE A 19 0.91 -4.65 -12.96
C ILE A 19 0.29 -4.76 -11.57
N GLN A 20 0.32 -5.94 -10.95
CA GLN A 20 -0.16 -6.13 -9.59
C GLN A 20 0.62 -5.28 -8.57
N ILE A 21 1.95 -5.26 -8.66
CA ILE A 21 2.80 -4.40 -7.80
C ILE A 21 2.36 -2.95 -7.95
N SER A 22 2.21 -2.46 -9.18
CA SER A 22 1.76 -1.08 -9.47
C SER A 22 0.40 -0.76 -8.85
N PHE A 23 -0.57 -1.67 -8.97
CA PHE A 23 -1.90 -1.52 -8.36
C PHE A 23 -1.81 -1.34 -6.84
N PHE A 24 -1.02 -2.18 -6.17
CA PHE A 24 -0.83 -2.02 -4.73
C PHE A 24 -0.04 -0.75 -4.36
N GLN A 25 0.91 -0.31 -5.20
CA GLN A 25 1.57 0.99 -4.98
C GLN A 25 0.56 2.15 -5.03
N HIS A 26 -0.36 2.12 -6.00
CA HIS A 26 -1.42 3.12 -6.12
C HIS A 26 -2.31 3.15 -4.88
N GLU A 27 -2.74 1.99 -4.39
CA GLU A 27 -3.60 1.94 -3.20
C GLU A 27 -2.86 2.47 -1.95
N ARG A 28 -1.57 2.16 -1.77
CA ARG A 28 -0.75 2.77 -0.68
C ARG A 28 -0.66 4.27 -0.77
N LEU A 29 -0.47 4.82 -1.98
CA LEU A 29 -0.40 6.27 -2.18
C LEU A 29 -1.74 6.93 -1.81
N ILE A 30 -2.86 6.35 -2.21
CA ILE A 30 -4.19 6.83 -1.84
C ILE A 30 -4.36 6.79 -0.31
N HIS A 31 -4.00 5.69 0.34
CA HIS A 31 -4.08 5.59 1.80
C HIS A 31 -3.20 6.64 2.51
N LEU A 32 -2.00 6.90 2.00
CA LEU A 32 -1.13 7.95 2.54
C LEU A 32 -1.77 9.33 2.41
N ILE A 33 -2.28 9.68 1.22
CA ILE A 33 -2.93 10.98 0.98
C ILE A 33 -4.14 11.14 1.89
N VAL A 34 -4.99 10.11 1.99
CA VAL A 34 -6.20 10.15 2.82
C VAL A 34 -5.82 10.27 4.30
N THR A 35 -4.84 9.51 4.78
CA THR A 35 -4.37 9.57 6.19
C THR A 35 -3.77 10.93 6.53
N VAL A 36 -2.95 11.51 5.64
CA VAL A 36 -2.40 12.86 5.81
C VAL A 36 -3.51 13.90 5.84
N THR A 37 -4.53 13.76 4.97
CA THR A 37 -5.68 14.67 4.97
C THR A 37 -6.44 14.62 6.29
N PHE A 38 -6.72 13.42 6.82
CA PHE A 38 -7.35 13.27 8.13
C PHE A 38 -6.48 13.80 9.27
N ALA A 39 -5.17 13.58 9.25
CA ALA A 39 -4.25 14.13 10.24
C ALA A 39 -4.26 15.67 10.24
N LEU A 40 -4.30 16.31 9.06
CA LEU A 40 -4.42 17.76 8.95
C LEU A 40 -5.76 18.27 9.49
N LEU A 41 -6.87 17.59 9.16
CA LEU A 41 -8.19 17.92 9.70
C LEU A 41 -8.23 17.77 11.22
N GLU A 42 -7.60 16.73 11.77
CA GLU A 42 -7.50 16.50 13.21
C GLU A 42 -6.72 17.62 13.91
N MET A 43 -5.60 18.08 13.31
CA MET A 43 -4.86 19.22 13.83
C MET A 43 -5.70 20.50 13.88
N ILE A 44 -6.49 20.76 12.82
CA ILE A 44 -7.39 21.92 12.76
C ILE A 44 -8.52 21.77 13.79
N ALA A 45 -9.15 20.61 13.88
CA ALA A 45 -10.23 20.32 14.83
C ALA A 45 -9.74 20.46 16.28
N THR A 46 -8.53 19.99 16.57
CA THR A 46 -7.88 20.15 17.87
C THR A 46 -7.63 21.63 18.19
N ALA A 47 -7.09 22.40 17.25
CA ALA A 47 -6.88 23.83 17.43
C ALA A 47 -8.20 24.60 17.69
N LEU A 48 -9.26 24.28 16.96
CA LEU A 48 -10.60 24.86 17.18
C LEU A 48 -11.19 24.47 18.54
N THR A 49 -10.95 23.25 18.99
CA THR A 49 -11.39 22.77 20.32
C THR A 49 -10.77 23.61 21.43
N LEU A 50 -9.49 23.98 21.30
CA LEU A 50 -8.80 24.83 22.29
C LEU A 50 -9.34 26.27 22.34
N ILE A 51 -9.85 26.79 21.22
CA ILE A 51 -10.35 28.18 21.13
C ILE A 51 -11.82 28.30 21.56
N PHE A 52 -12.68 27.39 21.10
CA PHE A 52 -14.14 27.51 21.24
C PHE A 52 -14.76 26.56 22.28
N PHE A 53 -13.99 25.61 22.82
CA PHE A 53 -14.38 24.61 23.83
C PHE A 53 -15.83 24.12 23.73
N SER A 54 -16.21 23.64 22.54
CA SER A 54 -17.56 23.16 22.25
C SER A 54 -17.60 21.62 22.27
N PRO A 55 -18.57 21.00 22.96
CA PRO A 55 -18.75 19.55 22.96
C PRO A 55 -18.91 18.96 21.56
N ALA A 56 -19.49 19.72 20.62
CA ALA A 56 -19.66 19.29 19.24
C ALA A 56 -18.32 19.16 18.50
N VAL A 57 -17.38 20.08 18.74
CA VAL A 57 -16.04 20.05 18.13
C VAL A 57 -15.20 18.94 18.77
N LEU A 58 -15.35 18.71 20.08
CA LEU A 58 -14.72 17.59 20.78
C LEU A 58 -15.17 16.22 20.21
N ALA A 59 -16.47 16.07 19.96
CA ALA A 59 -17.02 14.86 19.34
C ALA A 59 -16.51 14.66 17.91
N LEU A 60 -16.38 15.73 17.13
CA LEU A 60 -15.79 15.69 15.79
C LEU A 60 -14.32 15.25 15.81
N CYS A 61 -13.53 15.78 16.75
CA CYS A 61 -12.12 15.41 16.96
C CYS A 61 -12.00 13.91 17.29
N LEU A 62 -12.78 13.42 18.26
CA LEU A 62 -12.80 12.00 18.61
C LEU A 62 -13.19 11.10 17.43
N LEU A 63 -14.15 11.54 16.61
CA LEU A 63 -14.58 10.80 15.44
C LEU A 63 -13.44 10.69 14.41
N ILE A 64 -12.77 11.80 14.10
CA ILE A 64 -11.62 11.80 13.17
C ILE A 64 -10.48 10.95 13.72
N LEU A 65 -10.20 11.01 15.03
CA LEU A 65 -9.18 10.21 15.69
C LEU A 65 -9.47 8.71 15.63
N VAL A 66 -10.72 8.30 15.86
CA VAL A 66 -11.15 6.89 15.69
C VAL A 66 -11.01 6.44 14.24
N LEU A 67 -11.28 7.32 13.27
CA LEU A 67 -11.08 7.02 11.85
C LEU A 67 -9.59 6.86 11.51
N LEU A 68 -8.66 7.52 12.19
CA LEU A 68 -7.23 7.43 11.91
C LEU A 68 -6.68 6.00 12.13
N VAL A 69 -7.16 5.31 13.18
CA VAL A 69 -6.71 3.96 13.57
C VAL A 69 -6.87 2.90 12.47
N PRO A 70 -8.08 2.65 11.91
CA PRO A 70 -8.25 1.68 10.84
C PRO A 70 -7.49 2.07 9.58
N TYR A 71 -7.30 3.36 9.30
CA TYR A 71 -6.54 3.82 8.14
C TYR A 71 -5.05 3.48 8.23
N VAL A 72 -4.44 3.68 9.42
CA VAL A 72 -3.05 3.25 9.67
C VAL A 72 -2.93 1.73 9.60
N MET A 73 -3.89 0.99 10.16
CA MET A 73 -3.90 -0.47 10.09
C MET A 73 -4.00 -1.00 8.65
N HIS A 74 -4.88 -0.41 7.84
CA HIS A 74 -5.03 -0.79 6.44
C HIS A 74 -3.74 -0.57 5.64
N TYR A 75 -3.02 0.51 5.91
CA TYR A 75 -1.71 0.78 5.30
C TYR A 75 -0.69 -0.35 5.58
N TYR A 76 -0.59 -0.83 6.82
CA TYR A 76 0.32 -1.93 7.17
C TYR A 76 -0.07 -3.26 6.53
N LEU A 77 -1.36 -3.53 6.41
CA LEU A 77 -1.87 -4.73 5.76
C LEU A 77 -1.48 -4.74 4.28
N LEU A 78 -1.65 -3.60 3.62
CA LEU A 78 -1.25 -3.41 2.23
C LEU A 78 0.26 -3.57 2.01
N GLU A 79 1.08 -2.96 2.85
CA GLU A 79 2.54 -3.07 2.74
C GLU A 79 2.98 -4.53 2.80
N ASN A 80 2.40 -5.32 3.71
CA ASN A 80 2.70 -6.74 3.84
C ASN A 80 2.35 -7.55 2.58
N GLU A 81 1.24 -7.24 1.91
CA GLU A 81 0.86 -7.92 0.67
C GLU A 81 1.82 -7.58 -0.48
N VAL A 82 2.30 -6.34 -0.57
CA VAL A 82 3.30 -5.95 -1.57
C VAL A 82 4.63 -6.66 -1.35
N GLN A 83 5.08 -6.77 -0.10
CA GLN A 83 6.33 -7.48 0.23
C GLN A 83 6.27 -8.95 -0.18
N LYS A 84 5.12 -9.62 -0.01
CA LYS A 84 4.91 -11.00 -0.49
C LYS A 84 5.01 -11.09 -2.01
N LEU A 85 4.51 -10.08 -2.71
CA LEU A 85 4.50 -10.03 -4.17
C LEU A 85 5.93 -9.86 -4.74
N TYR A 86 6.74 -8.98 -4.15
CA TYR A 86 8.17 -8.86 -4.48
C TYR A 86 8.93 -10.16 -4.24
N ALA A 87 8.71 -10.81 -3.09
CA ALA A 87 9.33 -12.12 -2.82
C ALA A 87 8.91 -13.20 -3.83
N ARG A 88 7.71 -13.09 -4.41
CA ARG A 88 7.24 -14.01 -5.48
C ARG A 88 7.91 -13.70 -6.81
N TYR A 89 8.05 -12.42 -7.14
CA TYR A 89 8.79 -11.94 -8.31
C TYR A 89 10.24 -12.44 -8.29
N ASP A 90 10.95 -12.24 -7.18
CA ASP A 90 12.36 -12.64 -7.03
C ASP A 90 12.54 -14.16 -7.18
N ARG A 91 11.61 -14.96 -6.64
CA ARG A 91 11.64 -16.42 -6.80
C ARG A 91 11.49 -16.85 -8.26
N ILE A 92 10.57 -16.23 -9.00
CA ILE A 92 10.36 -16.54 -10.42
C ILE A 92 11.56 -16.10 -11.25
N LEU A 93 12.12 -14.92 -10.97
CA LEU A 93 13.32 -14.43 -11.63
C LEU A 93 14.53 -15.32 -11.36
N ALA A 94 14.69 -15.81 -10.12
CA ALA A 94 15.75 -16.76 -9.76
C ALA A 94 15.60 -18.11 -10.47
N MET A 95 14.37 -18.62 -10.63
CA MET A 95 14.11 -19.85 -11.39
C MET A 95 14.42 -19.67 -12.88
N ALA A 96 13.95 -18.57 -13.48
CA ALA A 96 14.20 -18.25 -14.89
C ALA A 96 15.69 -17.99 -15.19
N SER A 97 16.42 -17.36 -14.27
CA SER A 97 17.86 -17.08 -14.43
C SER A 97 18.77 -18.26 -14.05
N GLY A 98 18.36 -19.09 -13.09
CA GLY A 98 19.06 -20.32 -12.71
C GLY A 98 19.01 -21.39 -13.80
N ALA A 99 17.91 -21.48 -14.54
CA ALA A 99 17.78 -22.34 -15.72
C ALA A 99 18.73 -21.95 -16.88
N LYS A 100 19.29 -20.73 -16.86
CA LYS A 100 20.23 -20.23 -17.88
C LYS A 100 21.69 -20.66 -17.64
N ARG A 101 22.01 -21.30 -16.50
CA ARG A 101 23.40 -21.63 -16.08
C ARG A 101 23.74 -23.12 -16.04
N ILE A 102 22.85 -24.02 -16.44
CA ILE A 102 23.10 -25.47 -16.62
C ILE A 102 22.88 -25.82 -18.09
#